data_AF-V2ZJ09-F1
#
_entry.id   AF-V2ZJ09-F1
#
_cell.length_a   1.000
_cell.length_b   1.000
_cell.length_c   1.000
_cell.angle_alpha   90.00
_cell.angle_beta   90.00
_cell.angle_gamma   90.00
#
_symmetry.space_group_name_H-M   'P 1'
#
loop_
_entity.id
_entity.type
_entity.pdbx_description
1 polymer ?
#
loop_
_entity_poly.entity_id
_entity_poly.type
_entity_poly.pdbx_seq_one_letter_code
_entity_poly.pdbx_strand_id
1 'polypeptide(L)' 'MNRSVRGGTLLIRTAGDQSEVEISGNSADIMFNWTALTYQVSEALNIPPIALAAMLPQMVSDYQRTALKYEIKMGGRMRG' A
#
# COMPACT_ATOMS: atom_id res chain seq x y z
N MET A 1 -32.87 -10.41 8.52
CA MET A 1 -32.14 -10.17 7.26
C MET A 1 -30.67 -9.94 7.59
N ASN A 2 -29.81 -10.91 7.28
CA ASN A 2 -28.36 -10.75 7.40
C ASN A 2 -27.94 -9.65 6.42
N ARG A 3 -27.44 -8.51 6.92
CA ARG A 3 -26.76 -7.54 6.06
C ARG A 3 -25.52 -8.25 5.55
N SER A 4 -25.53 -8.67 4.28
CA SER A 4 -24.31 -9.08 3.59
C SER A 4 -23.32 -7.93 3.77
N VAL A 5 -22.29 -8.17 4.58
CA VAL A 5 -21.20 -7.20 4.75
C VAL A 5 -20.58 -7.07 3.37
N ARG A 6 -20.81 -5.94 2.69
CA ARG A 6 -19.95 -5.51 1.59
C ARG A 6 -18.54 -5.51 2.16
N GLY A 7 -17.67 -6.36 1.64
CA GLY A 7 -16.40 -6.67 2.29
C GLY A 7 -15.31 -6.83 1.27
N GLY A 8 -14.69 -5.72 0.88
CA GLY A 8 -13.36 -5.75 0.30
C GLY A 8 -12.30 -5.62 1.39
N THR A 9 -11.14 -6.25 1.19
CA THR A 9 -10.03 -6.19 2.13
C THR A 9 -8.93 -5.28 1.61
N LEU A 10 -8.34 -4.50 2.50
CA LEU A 10 -7.02 -3.90 2.32
C LEU A 10 -6.16 -4.34 3.51
N LEU A 11 -5.17 -5.19 3.24
CA LEU A 11 -4.24 -5.67 4.25
C LEU A 11 -2.82 -5.32 3.83
N ILE A 12 -2.10 -4.64 4.72
CA ILE A 12 -0.68 -4.32 4.54
C ILE A 12 0.09 -5.08 5.62
N ARG A 13 0.96 -5.99 5.21
CA ARG A 13 1.90 -6.70 6.11
C ARG A 13 3.29 -6.16 5.86
N THR A 14 3.97 -5.73 6.92
CA THR A 14 5.34 -5.22 6.82
C THR A 14 6.29 -6.19 7.50
N ALA A 15 7.34 -6.60 6.82
CA ALA A 15 8.41 -7.45 7.34
C ALA A 15 9.76 -6.84 6.94
N GLY A 16 10.42 -6.19 7.89
CA GLY A 16 11.66 -5.46 7.63
C GLY A 16 11.46 -4.30 6.66
N ASP A 17 12.14 -4.34 5.52
CA ASP A 17 12.05 -3.35 4.43
C ASP A 17 11.03 -3.73 3.34
N GLN A 18 10.28 -4.82 3.54
CA GLN A 18 9.28 -5.28 2.59
C GLN A 18 7.85 -5.06 3.10
N SER A 19 6.96 -4.69 2.19
CA SER A 19 5.53 -4.60 2.44
C SER A 19 4.77 -5.45 1.43
N GLU A 20 4.02 -6.44 1.93
CA GLU A 20 3.04 -7.17 1.14
C GLU A 20 1.68 -6.49 1.26
N VAL A 21 1.00 -6.34 0.12
CA VAL A 21 -0.31 -5.69 0.07
C VAL A 21 -1.31 -6.62 -0.59
N GLU A 22 -2.41 -6.91 0.12
CA GLU A 22 -3.56 -7.63 -0.40
C GLU A 22 -4.73 -6.66 -0.57
N ILE A 23 -5.29 -6.61 -1.79
CA ILE A 23 -6.46 -5.81 -2.15
C ILE A 23 -7.50 -6.73 -2.76
N SER A 24 -8.71 -6.75 -2.20
CA SER A 24 -9.84 -7.53 -2.74
C SER A 24 -11.15 -6.75 -2.63
N GLY A 25 -12.13 -7.11 -3.45
CA GLY A 25 -13.45 -6.47 -3.49
C GLY A 25 -13.79 -5.86 -4.85
N ASN A 26 -14.96 -5.24 -4.95
CA ASN A 26 -15.34 -4.49 -6.15
C ASN A 26 -14.74 -3.06 -6.13
N SER A 27 -14.91 -2.31 -7.22
CA SER A 27 -14.36 -0.95 -7.33
C SER A 27 -14.80 0.00 -6.20
N ALA A 28 -16.03 -0.13 -5.69
CA ALA A 28 -16.51 0.70 -4.60
C ALA A 28 -15.83 0.33 -3.26
N ASP A 29 -15.61 -0.96 -3.02
CA ASP A 29 -14.90 -1.43 -1.82
C ASP A 29 -13.44 -0.95 -1.84
N ILE A 30 -12.78 -1.03 -3.00
CA ILE A 30 -11.40 -0.56 -3.19
C ILE A 30 -11.28 0.94 -2.92
N MET A 31 -12.19 1.75 -3.49
CA MET A 31 -12.18 3.20 -3.28
C MET A 31 -12.47 3.57 -1.83
N PHE A 32 -13.38 2.85 -1.17
CA PHE A 32 -13.65 3.05 0.26
C PHE A 32 -12.41 2.75 1.10
N ASN A 33 -11.78 1.59 0.90
CA ASN A 33 -10.57 1.20 1.63
C ASN A 33 -9.40 2.16 1.39
N TRP A 34 -9.21 2.61 0.15
CA TRP A 34 -8.22 3.63 -0.19
C TRP A 34 -8.47 4.95 0.54
N THR A 35 -9.72 5.39 0.61
CA THR A 35 -10.11 6.62 1.33
C THR A 35 -9.81 6.50 2.82
N ALA A 36 -10.16 5.36 3.42
CA ALA A 36 -9.90 5.10 4.84
C ALA A 36 -8.39 5.09 5.14
N LEU A 37 -7.59 4.45 4.30
CA LEU A 37 -6.12 4.46 4.42
C LEU A 37 -5.58 5.89 4.32
N THR A 38 -6.00 6.65 3.31
CA THR A 38 -5.54 8.02 3.08
C THR A 38 -5.83 8.90 4.31
N TYR A 39 -7.04 8.78 4.87
CA TYR A 39 -7.42 9.48 6.10
C TYR A 39 -6.51 9.11 7.28
N GLN A 40 -6.33 7.81 7.56
CA GLN A 40 -5.52 7.36 8.69
C GLN A 40 -4.05 7.76 8.55
N VAL A 41 -3.47 7.67 7.35
CA VAL A 41 -2.08 8.09 7.09
C VAL A 41 -1.94 9.61 7.25
N SER A 42 -2.91 10.38 6.75
CA SER A 42 -2.92 11.84 6.89
C SER A 42 -2.94 12.25 8.38
N GLU A 43 -3.79 11.60 9.18
CA GLU A 43 -3.86 11.81 10.63
C GLU A 43 -2.54 11.42 11.32
N ALA A 44 -1.99 10.25 11.00
CA ALA A 44 -0.76 9.74 11.63
C ALA A 44 0.46 10.63 11.32
N LEU A 45 0.54 11.17 10.10
CA LEU A 45 1.61 12.09 9.69
C LEU A 45 1.33 13.56 10.03
N ASN A 46 0.13 13.86 10.55
CA ASN A 46 -0.35 15.21 10.83
C ASN A 46 -0.23 16.16 9.61
N ILE A 47 -0.68 15.68 8.46
CA ILE A 47 -0.69 16.46 7.20
C ILE A 47 -2.06 16.37 6.54
N PRO A 48 -2.49 17.39 5.79
CA PRO A 48 -3.74 17.30 5.07
C PRO A 48 -3.63 16.27 3.92
N PRO A 49 -4.72 15.60 3.53
CA PRO A 49 -4.71 14.60 2.44
C PRO A 49 -4.15 15.12 1.12
N ILE A 50 -4.32 16.42 0.83
CA ILE A 50 -3.77 17.05 -0.38
C ILE A 50 -2.22 17.06 -0.39
N ALA A 51 -1.59 17.24 0.77
CA ALA A 51 -0.13 17.20 0.88
C ALA A 51 0.38 15.76 0.71
N LEU A 52 -0.31 14.78 1.29
CA LEU A 52 -0.03 13.37 1.06
C LEU A 52 -0.11 13.02 -0.44
N ALA A 53 -1.17 13.47 -1.13
CA ALA A 53 -1.35 13.28 -2.56
C ALA A 53 -0.22 13.90 -3.40
N ALA A 54 0.27 15.08 -3.03
CA ALA A 54 1.39 15.73 -3.71
C ALA A 54 2.72 14.98 -3.54
N MET A 55 2.92 14.28 -2.41
CA MET A 55 4.14 13.50 -2.16
C MET A 55 4.12 12.10 -2.79
N LEU A 56 2.93 11.53 -3.02
CA LEU A 56 2.76 10.15 -3.51
C LEU A 56 3.59 9.82 -4.77
N PRO A 57 3.63 10.66 -5.83
CA PRO A 57 4.41 10.34 -7.03
C PRO A 57 5.89 10.09 -6.75
N GLN A 58 6.51 10.92 -5.90
CA GLN A 58 7.92 10.77 -5.53
C GLN A 58 8.12 9.51 -4.67
N MET A 59 7.26 9.27 -3.68
CA MET A 59 7.32 8.09 -2.83
C MET A 59 7.18 6.79 -3.63
N VAL A 60 6.29 6.75 -4.62
CA VAL A 60 6.15 5.60 -5.53
C VAL A 60 7.40 5.41 -6.38
N SER A 61 8.00 6.48 -6.89
CA SER A 61 9.26 6.39 -7.66
C SER A 61 10.40 5.82 -6.81
N ASP A 62 10.53 6.28 -5.57
CA ASP A 62 11.54 5.80 -4.64
C ASP A 62 11.29 4.34 -4.25
N TYR A 63 10.04 3.98 -3.95
CA TYR A 63 9.63 2.60 -3.66
C TYR A 63 9.94 1.65 -4.83
N GLN A 64 9.59 2.03 -6.07
CA GLN A 64 9.92 1.24 -7.25
C GLN A 64 11.43 1.06 -7.40
N ARG A 65 12.20 2.12 -7.17
CA ARG A 65 13.67 2.07 -7.27
C ARG A 65 14.30 1.16 -6.22
N THR A 66 13.80 1.16 -4.99
CA THR A 66 14.32 0.28 -3.92
C THR A 66 13.80 -1.14 -4.08
N ALA A 67 12.49 -1.36 -4.20
CA ALA A 67 11.88 -2.68 -4.33
C ALA A 67 12.48 -3.48 -5.50
N LEU A 68 12.61 -2.87 -6.69
CA LEU A 68 13.23 -3.51 -7.86
C LEU A 68 14.72 -3.82 -7.64
N LYS A 69 15.45 -2.97 -6.90
CA LYS A 69 16.86 -3.24 -6.56
C LYS A 69 17.00 -4.41 -5.59
N TYR A 70 16.07 -4.60 -4.66
CA TYR A 70 16.08 -5.73 -3.72
C TYR A 70 15.65 -7.03 -4.40
N GLU A 71 14.66 -7.01 -5.32
CA GLU A 71 14.32 -8.17 -6.16
C GLU A 71 15.50 -8.61 -7.03
N ILE A 72 16.22 -7.68 -7.67
CA ILE A 72 17.42 -8.00 -8.47
C ILE A 72 18.54 -8.58 -7.60
N LYS A 73 18.77 -8.07 -6.38
CA LYS A 73 19.78 -8.61 -5.46
C LYS A 73 19.46 -10.02 -4.97
N MET A 74 18.18 -10.34 -4.75
CA MET A 74 17.74 -11.67 -4.32
C MET A 74 17.74 -12.70 -5.46
N GLY A 75 17.62 -12.27 -6.72
CA GLY A 75 17.80 -13.12 -7.91
C GLY A 75 19.26 -13.43 -8.27
N GLY A 76 20.23 -12.72 -7.70
CA GLY A 76 21.67 -12.84 -8.03
C GLY A 76 22.46 -13.84 -7.19
N ARG A 77 21.86 -14.48 -6.17
CA ARG A 77 22.58 -15.39 -5.25
C ARG A 77 21.91 -16.76 -5.15
N MET A 78 21.86 -17.47 -6.27
CA MET A 78 21.76 -18.94 -6.30
C MET A 78 22.84 -19.51 -7.22
N ARG A 79 24.08 -19.50 -6.73
CA ARG A 79 25.13 -20.46 -7.12
C ARG A 79 26.02 -20.71 -5.91
N GLY A 80 25.97 -21.94 -5.44
CA GLY A 80 26.72 -22.51 -4.32
C GLY A 80 26.18 -23.90 -4.07
#